data_AF-A0A933ZG51-F1
#
_entry.id   AF-A0A933ZG51-F1
#
_cell.length_a   1.000
_cell.length_b   1.000
_cell.length_c   1.000
_cell.angle_alpha   90.00
_cell.angle_beta   90.00
_cell.angle_gamma   90.00
#
_symmetry.space_group_name_H-M   'P 1'
#
loop_
_entity.id
_entity.type
_entity.pdbx_description
1 polymer ?
#
loop_
_entity_poly.entity_id
_entity_poly.type
_entity_poly.pdbx_seq_one_letter_code
_entity_poly.pdbx_strand_id
1 'polypeptide(L)'
;MFSARNIFRTLSVVAALALVAAPAMAGDPPRDDAPADHAINDKSFPMPSAQFQKIVDRRIEKARQHLEELMMKGNVPEAKRAEIRRAAEAGAARVRAAATRVEADGKVTKEEAREVRELAREVVKNLRQRYGHGHARGQSQGQGHGRGRRQ
;
A
#
# COMPACT_ATOMS: atom_id res chain seq x y z
N MET A 1 -37.86 22.15 -30.73
CA MET A 1 -38.76 21.87 -29.59
C MET A 1 -39.77 20.82 -30.05
N PHE A 2 -39.61 19.55 -29.66
CA PHE A 2 -40.62 18.52 -29.90
C PHE A 2 -40.88 17.79 -28.58
N SER A 3 -41.90 18.26 -27.88
CA SER A 3 -42.52 17.59 -26.74
C SER A 3 -43.62 16.67 -27.26
N ALA A 4 -43.52 15.38 -26.98
CA ALA A 4 -44.64 14.44 -27.11
C ALA A 4 -44.74 13.63 -25.81
N ARG A 5 -45.72 14.02 -25.00
CA ARG A 5 -46.29 13.22 -23.91
C ARG A 5 -47.21 12.19 -24.54
N ASN A 6 -47.18 10.93 -24.09
CA ASN A 6 -48.38 10.09 -23.93
C ASN A 6 -48.01 8.83 -23.13
N ILE A 7 -48.55 8.69 -21.92
CA ILE A 7 -49.79 8.01 -21.52
C ILE A 7 -49.45 6.64 -20.89
N PHE A 8 -49.61 6.64 -19.57
CA PHE A 8 -49.78 5.50 -18.68
C PHE A 8 -50.74 4.45 -19.24
N ARG A 9 -50.36 3.17 -19.20
CA ARG A 9 -51.27 2.08 -18.83
C ARG A 9 -50.56 1.01 -17.99
N THR A 10 -51.11 0.87 -16.81
CA THR A 10 -50.91 -0.10 -15.72
C THR A 10 -51.31 -1.53 -16.08
N LEU A 11 -50.73 -2.51 -15.36
CA LEU A 11 -51.22 -3.86 -14.96
C LEU A 11 -50.08 -4.89 -15.10
N SER A 12 -49.81 -5.85 -14.22
CA SER A 12 -50.08 -6.12 -12.81
C SER A 12 -49.43 -7.49 -12.51
N VAL A 13 -48.82 -7.66 -11.33
CA VAL A 13 -48.69 -8.92 -10.55
C VAL A 13 -47.79 -10.00 -11.18
N VAL A 14 -46.79 -10.57 -10.50
CA VAL A 14 -46.90 -11.65 -9.52
C VAL A 14 -45.62 -11.70 -8.67
N ALA A 15 -45.80 -11.72 -7.36
CA ALA A 15 -44.79 -12.11 -6.40
C ALA A 15 -44.54 -13.63 -6.52
N ALA A 16 -43.30 -14.02 -6.77
CA ALA A 16 -42.83 -15.37 -6.51
C ALA A 16 -41.62 -15.27 -5.57
N LEU A 17 -41.85 -15.58 -4.29
CA LEU A 17 -40.78 -15.95 -3.37
C LEU A 17 -40.16 -17.25 -3.90
N ALA A 18 -38.98 -17.16 -4.51
CA ALA A 18 -38.09 -18.31 -4.65
C ALA A 18 -37.14 -18.32 -3.45
N LEU A 19 -37.48 -19.15 -2.47
CA LEU A 19 -36.59 -19.54 -1.38
C LEU A 19 -35.54 -20.52 -1.94
N VAL A 20 -34.32 -20.45 -1.40
CA VAL A 20 -33.24 -21.46 -1.43
C VAL A 20 -32.32 -21.45 -2.66
N ALA A 21 -31.14 -20.84 -2.49
CA ALA A 21 -29.92 -21.58 -2.16
C ALA A 21 -28.82 -20.54 -1.92
N ALA A 22 -28.61 -20.15 -0.65
CA ALA A 22 -27.37 -19.48 -0.30
C ALA A 22 -26.24 -20.49 -0.60
N PRO A 23 -25.23 -20.16 -1.42
CA PRO A 23 -24.00 -20.92 -1.34
C PRO A 23 -23.54 -20.78 0.10
N ALA A 24 -23.45 -21.93 0.79
CA ALA A 24 -22.61 -22.05 1.97
C ALA A 24 -21.18 -21.82 1.48
N MET A 25 -20.82 -20.55 1.29
CA MET A 25 -19.45 -20.11 1.35
C MET A 25 -19.07 -20.35 2.81
N ALA A 26 -18.55 -21.55 3.07
CA ALA A 26 -17.54 -21.77 4.08
C ALA A 26 -16.28 -20.97 3.69
N GLY A 27 -16.43 -19.66 3.54
CA GLY A 27 -15.38 -18.70 3.72
C GLY A 27 -15.63 -18.18 5.11
N ASP A 28 -14.73 -18.48 6.03
CA ASP A 28 -14.59 -17.69 7.25
C ASP A 28 -14.86 -16.21 6.89
N PRO A 29 -15.71 -15.49 7.66
CA PRO A 29 -15.77 -14.04 7.49
C PRO A 29 -14.31 -13.57 7.52
N PRO A 30 -13.88 -12.70 6.57
CA PRO A 30 -12.53 -12.18 6.61
C PRO A 30 -12.37 -11.59 8.00
N ARG A 31 -11.62 -12.30 8.86
CA ARG A 31 -11.30 -11.77 10.17
C ARG A 31 -10.60 -10.47 9.82
N ASP A 32 -11.18 -9.37 10.28
CA ASP A 32 -10.51 -8.07 10.35
C ASP A 32 -9.41 -8.13 11.42
N ASP A 33 -8.65 -9.23 11.44
CA ASP A 33 -7.29 -9.29 11.90
C ASP A 33 -6.52 -8.39 10.94
N ALA A 34 -6.59 -7.09 11.20
CA ALA A 34 -5.67 -6.10 10.70
C ALA A 34 -4.28 -6.77 10.76
N PRO A 35 -3.67 -7.14 9.62
CA PRO A 35 -2.49 -8.00 9.65
C PRO A 35 -1.46 -7.29 10.52
N ALA A 36 -0.99 -7.96 11.57
CA ALA A 36 0.02 -7.41 12.45
C ALA A 36 1.15 -6.85 11.58
N ASP A 37 1.69 -5.68 11.92
CA ASP A 37 2.80 -5.01 11.22
C ASP A 37 4.12 -5.79 11.24
N HIS A 38 4.06 -7.09 11.48
CA HIS A 38 5.16 -7.99 11.28
C HIS A 38 5.59 -7.91 9.83
N ALA A 39 6.90 -7.68 9.63
CA ALA A 39 7.51 -7.75 8.32
C ALA A 39 7.00 -9.01 7.63
N ILE A 40 6.43 -8.87 6.42
CA ILE A 40 6.09 -10.03 5.60
C ILE A 40 7.37 -10.88 5.53
N ASN A 41 7.33 -12.03 6.19
CA ASN A 41 8.44 -12.94 6.26
C ASN A 41 8.31 -13.93 5.11
N ASP A 42 9.41 -14.56 4.73
CA ASP A 42 9.41 -15.56 3.66
C ASP A 42 8.42 -16.72 3.90
N LYS A 43 8.07 -16.98 5.17
CA LYS A 43 7.07 -17.98 5.59
C LYS A 43 5.61 -17.57 5.38
N SER A 44 5.35 -16.30 5.06
CA SER A 44 4.00 -15.78 4.85
C SER A 44 3.48 -16.06 3.44
N PHE A 45 4.31 -16.61 2.55
CA PHE A 45 3.95 -16.89 1.16
C PHE A 45 3.69 -18.39 0.92
N PRO A 46 2.80 -18.75 -0.03
CA PRO A 46 1.96 -17.84 -0.84
C PRO A 46 0.83 -17.22 0.01
N MET A 47 0.53 -15.94 -0.21
CA MET A 47 -0.52 -15.24 0.53
C MET A 47 -1.68 -14.81 -0.37
N PRO A 48 -2.89 -14.61 0.18
CA PRO A 48 -4.01 -14.06 -0.59
C PRO A 48 -3.69 -12.66 -1.14
N SER A 49 -4.00 -12.44 -2.42
CA SER A 49 -3.93 -11.14 -3.12
C SER A 49 -4.53 -9.98 -2.31
N ALA A 50 -5.76 -10.15 -1.82
CA ALA A 50 -6.45 -9.15 -1.02
C ALA A 50 -5.70 -8.79 0.28
N GLN A 51 -5.03 -9.76 0.91
CA GLN A 51 -4.21 -9.50 2.10
C GLN A 51 -2.93 -8.75 1.74
N PHE A 52 -2.31 -9.09 0.60
CA PHE A 52 -1.14 -8.38 0.09
C PHE A 52 -1.46 -6.91 -0.24
N GLN A 53 -2.60 -6.64 -0.91
CA GLN A 53 -3.08 -5.27 -1.16
C GLN A 53 -3.21 -4.46 0.13
N LYS A 54 -3.92 -5.00 1.12
CA LYS A 54 -4.11 -4.34 2.43
C LYS A 54 -2.77 -3.96 3.06
N ILE A 55 -1.76 -4.82 2.95
CA ILE A 55 -0.41 -4.54 3.47
C ILE A 55 0.30 -3.46 2.65
N VAL A 56 0.22 -3.52 1.32
CA VAL A 56 0.80 -2.51 0.42
C VAL A 56 0.20 -1.13 0.71
N ASP A 57 -1.13 -1.04 0.79
CA ASP A 57 -1.82 0.22 1.08
C ASP A 57 -1.47 0.78 2.45
N ARG A 58 -1.43 -0.06 3.50
CA ARG A 58 -0.98 0.37 4.82
C ARG A 58 0.45 0.91 4.79
N ARG A 59 1.35 0.27 4.03
CA ARG A 59 2.74 0.72 3.91
C ARG A 59 2.86 2.04 3.15
N ILE A 60 2.06 2.24 2.11
CA ILE A 60 1.98 3.51 1.39
C ILE A 60 1.50 4.61 2.34
N GLU A 61 0.48 4.34 3.15
CA GLU A 61 -0.05 5.33 4.09
C GLU A 61 0.97 5.70 5.17
N LYS A 62 1.64 4.71 5.76
CA LYS A 62 2.76 4.97 6.69
C LYS A 62 3.90 5.74 6.04
N ALA A 63 4.23 5.44 4.77
CA ALA A 63 5.26 6.17 4.05
C ALA A 63 4.87 7.64 3.84
N ARG A 64 3.60 7.94 3.57
CA ARG A 64 3.09 9.32 3.47
C ARG A 64 3.19 10.06 4.81
N GLN A 65 2.75 9.43 5.90
CA GLN A 65 2.84 10.00 7.24
C GLN A 65 4.29 10.31 7.60
N HIS A 66 5.19 9.35 7.38
CA HIS A 66 6.61 9.54 7.65
C HIS A 66 7.25 10.61 6.76
N LEU A 67 6.85 10.69 5.49
CA LEU A 67 7.29 11.76 4.59
C LEU A 67 6.87 13.13 5.08
N GLU A 68 5.62 13.28 5.52
CA GLU A 68 5.10 14.52 6.07
C GLU A 68 5.85 14.92 7.35
N GLU A 69 6.08 13.98 8.26
CA GLU A 69 6.89 14.20 9.47
C GLU A 69 8.31 14.68 9.12
N LEU A 70 8.96 14.06 8.11
CA LEU A 70 10.29 14.45 7.67
C LEU A 70 10.31 15.84 7.03
N MET A 71 9.29 16.18 6.25
CA MET A 71 9.17 17.52 5.65
C MET A 71 8.91 18.60 6.70
N MET A 72 8.11 18.29 7.73
CA MET A 72 7.89 19.19 8.87
C MET A 72 9.17 19.38 9.70
N LYS A 73 9.85 18.28 10.07
CA LYS A 73 11.12 18.33 10.84
C LYS A 73 12.24 19.02 10.07
N GLY A 74 12.30 18.83 8.76
CA GLY A 74 13.28 19.46 7.88
C GLY A 74 12.95 20.90 7.48
N ASN A 75 11.84 21.46 7.97
CA ASN A 75 11.34 22.79 7.63
C ASN A 75 11.32 23.06 6.10
N VAL A 76 10.91 22.05 5.33
CA VAL A 76 10.88 22.13 3.87
C VAL A 76 9.89 23.22 3.44
N PRO A 77 10.20 24.09 2.46
CA PRO A 77 9.25 25.08 1.96
C PRO A 77 8.00 24.43 1.36
N GLU A 78 6.80 25.01 1.56
CA GLU A 78 5.53 24.41 1.12
C GLU A 78 5.51 24.10 -0.39
N ALA A 79 6.11 24.95 -1.22
CA ALA A 79 6.27 24.70 -2.65
C ALA A 79 7.02 23.39 -2.96
N LYS A 80 8.07 23.08 -2.18
CA LYS A 80 8.80 21.81 -2.29
C LYS A 80 8.04 20.65 -1.65
N ARG A 81 7.26 20.88 -0.58
CA ARG A 81 6.39 19.84 -0.01
C ARG A 81 5.38 19.35 -1.02
N ALA A 82 4.74 20.26 -1.75
CA ALA A 82 3.78 19.90 -2.80
C ALA A 82 4.43 19.05 -3.92
N GLU A 83 5.65 19.40 -4.35
CA GLU A 83 6.41 18.62 -5.33
C GLU A 83 6.77 17.22 -4.81
N ILE A 84 7.24 17.14 -3.57
CA ILE A 84 7.60 15.88 -2.89
C ILE A 84 6.36 14.99 -2.71
N ARG A 85 5.22 15.55 -2.27
CA ARG A 85 3.95 14.82 -2.14
C ARG A 85 3.51 14.25 -3.49
N ARG A 86 3.54 15.06 -4.56
CA ARG A 86 3.20 14.59 -5.92
C ARG A 86 4.13 13.47 -6.40
N ALA A 87 5.43 13.61 -6.18
CA ALA A 87 6.40 12.59 -6.57
C ALA A 87 6.21 11.28 -5.76
N ALA A 88 5.88 11.39 -4.47
CA ALA A 88 5.57 10.25 -3.61
C ALA A 88 4.26 9.56 -4.03
N GLU A 89 3.22 10.32 -4.39
CA GLU A 89 1.97 9.76 -4.91
C GLU A 89 2.15 9.04 -6.24
N ALA A 90 2.92 9.62 -7.16
CA ALA A 90 3.26 8.96 -8.42
C ALA A 90 4.03 7.64 -8.18
N GLY A 91 4.94 7.63 -7.20
CA GLY A 91 5.64 6.44 -6.76
C GLY A 91 4.71 5.38 -6.16
N ALA A 92 3.81 5.78 -5.26
CA ALA A 92 2.81 4.92 -4.64
C ALA A 92 1.86 4.31 -5.67
N ALA A 93 1.45 5.08 -6.68
CA ALA A 93 0.62 4.58 -7.78
C ALA A 93 1.32 3.47 -8.58
N ARG A 94 2.64 3.57 -8.81
CA ARG A 94 3.41 2.50 -9.47
C ARG A 94 3.46 1.24 -8.63
N VAL A 95 3.66 1.37 -7.32
CA VAL A 95 3.67 0.22 -6.40
C VAL A 95 2.29 -0.45 -6.33
N ARG A 96 1.20 0.33 -6.28
CA ARG A 96 -0.17 -0.20 -6.34
C ARG A 96 -0.43 -0.94 -7.65
N ALA A 97 -0.06 -0.33 -8.79
CA ALA A 97 -0.22 -0.98 -10.09
C ALA A 97 0.59 -2.29 -10.19
N ALA A 98 1.79 -2.33 -9.62
CA ALA A 98 2.60 -3.55 -9.55
C ALA A 98 1.94 -4.61 -8.64
N ALA A 99 1.38 -4.21 -7.50
CA ALA A 99 0.61 -5.10 -6.63
C ALA A 99 -0.60 -5.68 -7.37
N THR A 100 -1.41 -4.86 -8.04
CA THR A 100 -2.55 -5.35 -8.84
C THR A 100 -2.16 -6.32 -9.95
N ARG A 101 -0.98 -6.17 -10.56
CA ARG A 101 -0.51 -7.09 -11.61
C ARG A 101 -0.19 -8.48 -11.08
N VAL A 102 0.36 -8.58 -9.88
CA VAL A 102 0.75 -9.86 -9.26
C VAL A 102 -0.45 -10.58 -8.63
N GLU A 103 -1.67 -10.06 -8.77
CA GLU A 103 -2.88 -10.65 -8.21
C GLU A 103 -3.67 -11.48 -9.21
N ALA A 104 -3.18 -11.64 -10.45
CA ALA A 104 -3.89 -12.33 -11.52
C ALA A 104 -4.36 -13.75 -11.12
N ASP A 105 -3.55 -14.45 -10.33
CA ASP A 105 -3.83 -15.81 -9.86
C ASP A 105 -4.51 -15.86 -8.48
N GLY A 106 -4.90 -14.71 -7.92
CA GLY A 106 -5.53 -14.57 -6.61
C GLY A 106 -4.62 -14.84 -5.40
N LYS A 107 -3.39 -15.32 -5.64
CA LYS A 107 -2.33 -15.53 -4.65
C LYS A 107 -1.08 -14.81 -5.11
N VAL A 108 -0.36 -14.21 -4.16
CA VAL A 108 0.94 -13.57 -4.41
C VAL A 108 2.03 -14.48 -3.88
N THR A 109 3.00 -14.80 -4.72
CA THR A 109 4.19 -15.58 -4.37
C THR A 109 5.27 -14.68 -3.77
N LYS A 110 6.30 -15.30 -3.21
CA LYS A 110 7.41 -14.59 -2.58
C LYS A 110 8.20 -13.77 -3.60
N GLU A 111 8.37 -14.31 -4.79
CA GLU A 111 9.11 -13.74 -5.91
C GLU A 111 8.40 -12.47 -6.40
N GLU A 112 7.10 -12.58 -6.66
CA GLU A 112 6.25 -11.46 -7.07
C GLU A 112 6.21 -10.34 -6.01
N ALA A 113 6.06 -10.71 -4.74
CA ALA A 113 6.10 -9.73 -3.66
C ALA A 113 7.49 -9.07 -3.51
N ARG A 114 8.57 -9.79 -3.81
CA ARG A 114 9.92 -9.23 -3.83
C ARG A 114 10.07 -8.20 -4.94
N GLU A 115 9.55 -8.46 -6.13
CA GLU A 115 9.56 -7.50 -7.25
C GLU A 115 8.84 -6.20 -6.88
N VAL A 116 7.62 -6.30 -6.32
CA VAL A 116 6.86 -5.12 -5.85
C VAL A 116 7.65 -4.36 -4.77
N ARG A 117 8.32 -5.09 -3.87
CA ARG A 117 9.15 -4.49 -2.81
C ARG A 117 10.40 -3.80 -3.36
N GLU A 118 11.06 -4.39 -4.35
CA GLU A 118 12.23 -3.80 -5.00
C GLU A 118 11.86 -2.53 -5.75
N LEU A 119 10.74 -2.55 -6.49
CA LEU A 119 10.19 -1.36 -7.13
C LEU A 119 9.88 -0.27 -6.10
N ALA A 120 9.25 -0.63 -4.97
CA ALA A 120 8.99 0.33 -3.90
C ALA A 120 10.29 0.92 -3.31
N ARG A 121 11.33 0.10 -3.11
CA ARG A 121 12.65 0.56 -2.65
C ARG A 121 13.30 1.50 -3.64
N GLU A 122 13.23 1.21 -4.93
CA GLU A 122 13.78 2.05 -5.98
C GLU A 122 13.08 3.40 -6.04
N VAL A 123 11.75 3.43 -5.97
CA VAL A 123 10.95 4.65 -5.86
C VAL A 123 11.41 5.50 -4.67
N VAL A 124 11.51 4.90 -3.48
CA VAL A 124 11.97 5.62 -2.27
C VAL A 124 13.41 6.11 -2.41
N LYS A 125 14.31 5.29 -2.98
CA LYS A 125 15.70 5.68 -3.24
C LYS A 125 15.76 6.89 -4.18
N ASN A 126 14.99 6.89 -5.27
CA ASN A 126 14.93 7.98 -6.23
C ASN A 126 14.38 9.26 -5.58
N LEU A 127 13.32 9.16 -4.76
CA LEU A 127 12.80 10.30 -3.99
C LEU A 127 13.85 10.85 -3.02
N ARG A 128 14.56 9.97 -2.30
CA ARG A 128 15.63 10.38 -1.39
C ARG A 128 16.82 11.00 -2.12
N GLN A 129 17.17 10.53 -3.31
CA GLN A 129 18.25 11.15 -4.10
C GLN A 129 17.87 12.54 -4.60
N ARG A 130 16.60 12.74 -4.99
CA ARG A 130 16.11 14.01 -5.55
C ARG A 130 15.80 15.04 -4.46
N TYR A 131 15.25 14.60 -3.33
CA TYR A 131 14.70 15.47 -2.30
C TYR A 131 15.28 15.24 -0.90
N GLY A 132 16.07 14.19 -0.71
CA GLY A 132 16.74 13.94 0.56
C GLY A 132 17.87 14.92 0.77
N HIS A 133 17.78 15.73 1.82
CA HIS A 133 18.92 16.49 2.29
C HIS A 133 20.04 15.52 2.69
N GLY A 134 21.21 15.70 2.09
CA GLY A 134 22.35 14.82 2.24
C GLY A 134 22.78 14.70 3.69
N HIS A 135 22.53 13.54 4.30
CA HIS A 135 23.47 13.05 5.28
C HIS A 135 24.69 12.62 4.49
N ALA A 136 25.66 13.52 4.35
CA ALA A 136 27.04 13.11 4.34
C ALA A 136 27.16 12.12 5.50
N ARG A 137 27.34 10.83 5.18
CA ARG A 137 27.77 9.83 6.15
C ARG A 137 29.08 10.38 6.70
N GLY A 138 29.01 11.05 7.85
CA GLY A 138 30.16 11.22 8.71
C GLY A 138 30.69 9.82 8.94
N GLN A 139 31.86 9.54 8.36
CA GLN A 139 32.68 8.42 8.76
C GLN A 139 33.04 8.66 10.24
N SER A 140 32.20 8.21 11.16
CA SER A 140 32.61 7.94 12.54
C SER A 140 32.64 6.42 12.74
N GLN A 141 33.32 5.71 11.85
CA GLN A 141 33.95 4.45 12.23
C GLN A 141 35.14 4.81 13.10
N GLY A 142 34.99 4.64 14.41
CA GLY A 142 36.05 4.93 15.37
C GLY A 142 35.56 5.20 16.79
N GLN A 143 34.39 4.70 17.19
CA GLN A 143 34.03 4.72 18.61
C GLN A 143 34.68 3.49 19.26
N GLY A 144 35.90 3.72 19.77
CA GLY A 144 36.73 2.73 20.43
C GLY A 144 35.98 2.04 21.57
N HIS A 145 35.81 0.72 21.45
CA HIS A 145 35.60 -0.15 22.59
C HIS A 145 36.96 -0.38 23.27
N GLY A 146 37.44 0.64 23.99
CA GLY A 146 38.49 0.48 24.98
C GLY A 146 37.92 -0.29 26.16
N ARG A 147 37.95 -1.63 26.10
CA ARG A 147 37.75 -2.46 27.29
C ARG A 147 38.84 -2.10 28.28
N GLY A 148 38.47 -1.39 29.34
CA GLY A 148 39.36 -1.15 30.48
C GLY A 148 39.79 -2.49 31.06
N ARG A 149 41.03 -2.91 30.76
CA ARG A 149 41.78 -3.83 31.62
C ARG A 149 42.10 -3.06 32.89
N ARG A 150 41.37 -3.37 33.95
CA ARG A 150 41.82 -3.07 35.31
C ARG A 150 43.11 -3.86 35.55
N GLN A 151 44.13 -3.16 36.02
CA GLN A 151 45.33 -3.75 36.63
C GLN A 151 44.95 -4.47 37.92
#